data_AF-A0A534C481-F1
#
_entry.id   AF-A0A534C481-F1
#
_cell.length_a   1.000
_cell.length_b   1.000
_cell.length_c   1.000
_cell.angle_alpha   90.00
_cell.angle_beta   90.00
_cell.angle_gamma   90.00
#
_symmetry.space_group_name_H-M   'P 1'
#
loop_
_entity.id
_entity.type
_entity.pdbx_description
1 polymer ?
#
loop_
_entity_poly.entity_id
_entity_poly.type
_entity_poly.pdbx_seq_one_letter_code
_entity_poly.pdbx_strand_id
1 'polypeptide(L)'
;MCQQSFLSPCCPRQARDAWRAARYSRRIFQNDGKGWRQGDIFRQPQLARTLERIEASPDDFYTGAMAREIAEFVEKGGGIITTEDLASYEVRDRTPLHGVYRGLEIISAPPPSSGGTALIEALNILEGFD
;
A
#
# COMPACT_ATOMS: atom_id res chain seq x y z
N MET A 1 0.70 -7.78 -40.03
CA MET A 1 -0.34 -6.87 -39.50
C MET A 1 -1.20 -7.62 -38.49
N CYS A 2 -0.91 -7.46 -37.20
CA CYS A 2 -1.90 -7.25 -36.15
C CYS A 2 -1.09 -6.77 -34.94
N GLN A 3 -1.08 -5.45 -34.74
CA GLN A 3 -0.51 -4.81 -33.56
C GLN A 3 -1.41 -5.12 -32.36
N GLN A 4 -0.82 -5.58 -31.25
CA GLN A 4 -1.33 -5.33 -29.90
C GLN A 4 -0.13 -5.29 -28.95
N SER A 5 0.51 -4.12 -28.98
CA SER A 5 1.32 -3.59 -27.89
C SER A 5 0.41 -3.26 -26.69
N PHE A 6 0.99 -3.24 -25.48
CA PHE A 6 0.44 -2.67 -24.23
C PHE A 6 -0.63 -3.47 -23.47
N LEU A 7 -0.30 -4.66 -22.98
CA LEU A 7 -0.84 -5.16 -21.70
C LEU A 7 0.28 -5.87 -20.93
N SER A 8 1.11 -5.10 -20.22
CA SER A 8 1.90 -5.66 -19.12
C SER A 8 0.93 -6.19 -18.06
N PRO A 9 1.05 -7.46 -17.63
CA PRO A 9 0.25 -7.95 -16.51
C PRO A 9 0.72 -7.22 -15.25
N CYS A 10 -0.13 -6.34 -14.71
CA CYS A 10 0.14 -5.56 -13.49
C CYS A 10 0.43 -6.39 -12.23
N CYS A 11 0.35 -7.73 -12.30
CA CYS A 11 0.83 -8.61 -11.25
C CYS A 11 1.19 -9.98 -11.87
N PRO A 12 2.48 -10.30 -12.06
CA PRO A 12 2.83 -11.67 -12.44
C PRO A 12 2.45 -12.62 -11.31
N ARG A 13 1.80 -13.74 -11.66
CA ARG A 13 1.48 -14.89 -10.78
C ARG A 13 2.68 -15.40 -9.95
N GLN A 14 3.89 -14.97 -10.29
CA GLN A 14 5.17 -15.24 -9.62
C GLN A 14 5.37 -14.46 -8.30
N ALA A 15 4.55 -13.44 -8.00
CA ALA A 15 4.70 -12.60 -6.80
C ALA A 15 4.33 -13.29 -5.48
N ARG A 16 3.65 -14.45 -5.52
CA ARG A 16 3.13 -15.14 -4.32
C ARG A 16 4.22 -15.56 -3.32
N ASP A 17 5.44 -15.81 -3.80
CA ASP A 17 6.58 -16.28 -3.00
C ASP A 17 7.79 -15.32 -3.02
N ALA A 18 7.67 -14.15 -3.66
CA ALA A 18 8.77 -13.19 -3.79
C ALA A 18 9.31 -12.72 -2.42
N TRP A 19 8.43 -12.56 -1.43
CA TRP A 19 8.81 -12.22 -0.05
C TRP A 19 9.53 -13.37 0.67
N ARG A 20 9.34 -14.64 0.26
CA ARG A 20 10.10 -15.77 0.80
C ARG A 20 11.51 -15.84 0.22
N ALA A 21 11.68 -15.36 -1.01
CA ALA A 21 12.96 -15.31 -1.70
C ALA A 21 13.82 -14.09 -1.29
N ALA A 22 13.18 -12.96 -0.97
CA ALA A 22 13.88 -11.76 -0.53
C ALA A 22 14.55 -11.97 0.86
N ARG A 23 15.88 -11.87 0.90
CA ARG A 23 16.69 -12.08 2.12
C ARG A 23 16.21 -11.26 3.32
N TYR A 24 15.80 -10.01 3.09
CA TYR A 24 15.34 -9.08 4.14
C TYR A 24 14.00 -9.51 4.75
N SER A 25 13.04 -9.90 3.92
CA SER A 25 11.72 -10.38 4.34
C SER A 25 11.80 -11.75 5.00
N ARG A 26 12.63 -12.66 4.47
CA ARG A 26 12.88 -13.98 5.08
C ARG A 26 13.38 -13.89 6.52
N ARG A 27 14.27 -12.94 6.82
CA ARG A 27 14.78 -12.73 8.19
C ARG A 27 13.69 -12.35 9.19
N ILE A 28 12.64 -11.66 8.72
CA ILE A 28 11.56 -11.16 9.59
C ILE A 28 10.43 -12.19 9.66
N PHE A 29 9.97 -12.66 8.50
CA PHE A 29 8.75 -13.47 8.39
C PHE A 29 8.99 -14.98 8.41
N GLN A 30 10.22 -15.43 8.69
CA GLN A 30 10.51 -16.84 8.96
C GLN A 30 11.16 -17.01 10.35
N ASN A 31 10.70 -18.00 11.08
CA ASN A 31 11.24 -18.49 12.34
C ASN A 31 12.17 -19.67 12.02
N ASP A 32 13.48 -19.42 11.92
CA ASP A 32 14.50 -20.41 11.55
C ASP A 32 14.19 -21.20 10.27
N GLY A 33 13.76 -20.48 9.23
CA GLY A 33 13.40 -21.08 7.95
C GLY A 33 12.00 -21.71 7.89
N LYS A 34 11.25 -21.68 8.99
CA LYS A 34 9.85 -22.10 9.06
C LYS A 34 8.93 -20.88 9.09
N GLY A 35 7.68 -21.06 8.67
CA GLY A 35 6.66 -20.02 8.89
C GLY A 35 6.29 -19.92 10.37
N TRP A 36 5.91 -18.72 10.80
CA TRP A 36 5.27 -18.48 12.08
C TRP A 36 3.98 -19.30 12.21
N ARG A 37 3.71 -19.82 13.41
CA ARG A 37 2.51 -20.60 13.73
C ARG A 37 1.55 -19.79 14.60
N GLN A 38 0.29 -20.18 14.57
CA GLN A 38 -0.68 -19.66 15.52
C GLN A 38 -0.20 -19.94 16.95
N GLY A 39 -0.23 -18.91 17.80
CA GLY A 39 0.27 -18.97 19.18
C GLY A 39 1.73 -18.55 19.35
N ASP A 40 2.51 -18.42 18.26
CA ASP A 40 3.87 -17.89 18.36
C ASP A 40 3.86 -16.39 18.67
N ILE A 41 4.87 -15.92 19.44
CA ILE A 41 5.08 -14.49 19.68
C ILE A 41 5.96 -13.93 18.55
N PHE A 42 5.35 -13.14 17.65
CA PHE A 42 6.04 -12.47 16.56
C PHE A 42 6.64 -11.13 17.01
N ARG A 43 7.97 -11.02 17.04
CA ARG A 43 8.67 -9.80 17.46
C ARG A 43 9.37 -9.11 16.28
N GLN A 44 9.17 -7.80 16.15
CA GLN A 44 9.79 -6.99 15.09
C GLN A 44 10.64 -5.84 15.68
N PRO A 45 11.79 -6.13 16.31
CA PRO A 45 12.59 -5.10 16.98
C PRO A 45 13.18 -4.06 16.00
N GLN A 46 13.36 -4.42 14.73
CA GLN A 46 13.78 -3.46 13.69
C GLN A 46 12.67 -2.47 13.37
N LEU A 47 11.44 -2.94 13.21
CA LEU A 47 10.27 -2.07 12.98
C LEU A 47 10.02 -1.17 14.20
N ALA A 48 10.15 -1.70 15.42
CA ALA A 48 10.04 -0.90 16.64
C ALA A 48 11.01 0.29 16.62
N ARG A 49 12.29 0.08 16.30
CA ARG A 49 13.27 1.16 16.15
C ARG A 49 12.90 2.15 15.03
N THR A 50 12.34 1.68 13.92
CA THR A 50 11.85 2.57 12.87
C THR A 50 10.69 3.44 13.37
N LEU A 51 9.76 2.89 14.14
CA LEU A 51 8.66 3.64 14.73
C LEU A 51 9.15 4.66 15.76
N GLU A 52 10.13 4.32 16.60
CA GLU A 52 10.79 5.26 17.52
C GLU A 52 11.45 6.43 16.76
N ARG A 53 12.07 6.16 15.61
CA ARG A 53 12.63 7.22 14.74
C ARG A 53 11.53 8.13 14.17
N ILE A 54 10.41 7.55 13.72
CA ILE A 54 9.28 8.31 13.17
C ILE A 54 8.63 9.16 14.27
N GLU A 55 8.46 8.62 15.48
CA GLU A 55 7.94 9.37 16.62
C GLU A 55 8.81 10.60 16.92
N ALA A 56 10.14 10.42 16.91
CA ALA A 56 11.07 11.51 17.17
C ALA A 56 11.14 12.54 16.04
N SER A 57 10.98 12.12 14.78
CA SER A 57 11.01 13.00 13.60
C SER A 57 10.23 12.38 12.44
N PRO A 58 8.93 12.73 12.29
CA PRO A 58 8.12 12.22 11.18
C PRO A 58 8.67 12.62 9.81
N ASP A 59 9.23 13.83 9.71
CA ASP A 59 9.80 14.37 8.48
C ASP A 59 11.04 13.60 8.00
N ASP A 60 11.73 12.86 8.89
CA ASP A 60 12.89 12.02 8.53
C ASP A 60 12.51 10.96 7.49
N PHE A 61 11.26 10.47 7.53
CA PHE A 61 10.71 9.50 6.58
C PHE A 61 10.66 10.04 5.15
N TYR A 62 10.34 11.32 5.00
CA TYR A 62 10.10 11.95 3.69
C TYR A 62 11.30 12.74 3.17
N THR A 63 12.09 13.35 4.05
CA THR A 63 13.14 14.31 3.66
C THR A 63 14.51 14.03 4.30
N GLY A 64 14.60 13.10 5.26
CA GLY A 64 15.79 12.92 6.08
C GLY A 64 16.68 11.74 5.71
N ALA A 65 17.33 11.16 6.72
CA ALA A 65 18.15 9.96 6.59
C ALA A 65 17.31 8.74 6.18
N MET A 66 16.11 8.60 6.75
CA MET A 66 15.23 7.47 6.42
C MET A 66 14.76 7.53 4.95
N ALA A 67 14.46 8.72 4.43
CA ALA A 67 14.15 8.91 3.01
C ALA A 67 15.29 8.43 2.09
N ARG A 68 16.53 8.76 2.43
CA ARG A 68 17.73 8.29 1.70
C ARG A 68 17.90 6.77 1.79
N GLU A 69 17.73 6.19 2.98
CA GLU A 69 17.78 4.74 3.19
C GLU A 69 16.75 4.01 2.31
N ILE A 70 15.53 4.56 2.18
CA ILE A 70 14.46 4.03 1.33
C ILE A 70 14.86 4.13 -0.15
N ALA A 71 15.23 5.31 -0.63
CA ALA A 71 15.59 5.53 -2.03
C ALA A 71 16.75 4.64 -2.47
N GLU A 72 17.83 4.56 -1.67
CA GLU A 72 18.96 3.66 -1.94
C GLU A 72 18.55 2.19 -1.98
N PHE A 73 17.65 1.76 -1.09
CA PHE A 73 17.18 0.38 -1.08
C PHE A 73 16.36 0.07 -2.33
N VAL A 74 15.49 0.98 -2.74
CA VAL A 74 14.68 0.86 -3.96
C VAL A 74 15.56 0.84 -5.20
N GLU A 75 16.53 1.74 -5.30
CA GLU A 75 17.49 1.80 -6.41
C GLU A 75 18.31 0.50 -6.51
N LYS A 76 18.85 -0.01 -5.40
CA LYS A 76 19.57 -1.30 -5.34
C LYS A 76 18.69 -2.48 -5.80
N GLY A 77 17.37 -2.37 -5.64
CA GLY A 77 16.38 -3.33 -6.12
C GLY A 77 15.93 -3.13 -7.56
N GLY A 78 16.43 -2.12 -8.27
CA GLY A 78 16.02 -1.75 -9.63
C GLY A 78 14.68 -0.99 -9.71
N GLY A 79 14.22 -0.40 -8.60
CA GLY A 79 13.04 0.46 -8.58
C GLY A 79 13.36 1.92 -8.90
N ILE A 80 12.33 2.76 -8.88
CA ILE A 80 12.39 4.14 -9.41
C ILE A 80 12.16 5.25 -8.36
N ILE A 81 11.85 4.89 -7.10
CA ILE A 81 11.52 5.89 -6.07
C ILE A 81 12.81 6.61 -5.65
N THR A 82 12.82 7.93 -5.79
CA THR A 82 13.94 8.79 -5.35
C THR A 82 13.63 9.55 -4.07
N THR A 83 14.63 10.26 -3.53
CA THR A 83 14.42 11.20 -2.42
C THR A 83 13.51 12.36 -2.79
N GLU A 84 13.53 12.80 -4.05
CA GLU A 84 12.67 13.86 -4.57
C GLU A 84 11.21 13.39 -4.65
N ASP A 85 10.96 12.13 -5.03
CA ASP A 85 9.62 11.54 -5.00
C ASP A 85 9.05 11.51 -3.58
N LEU A 86 9.88 11.14 -2.60
CA LEU A 86 9.49 11.11 -1.18
C LEU A 86 9.24 12.52 -0.64
N ALA A 87 10.12 13.47 -0.95
CA ALA A 87 10.02 14.85 -0.47
C ALA A 87 8.86 15.62 -1.10
N SER A 88 8.47 15.28 -2.34
CA SER A 88 7.34 15.90 -3.05
C SER A 88 5.99 15.25 -2.74
N TYR A 89 5.97 14.18 -1.93
CA TYR A 89 4.74 13.52 -1.55
C TYR A 89 3.86 14.42 -0.67
N GLU A 90 2.62 14.65 -1.10
CA GLU A 90 1.64 15.41 -0.34
C GLU A 90 0.35 14.60 -0.15
N VAL A 91 -0.12 14.54 1.10
CA VAL A 91 -1.45 14.01 1.42
C VAL A 91 -2.49 14.99 0.88
N ARG A 92 -3.45 14.48 0.11
CA ARG A 92 -4.58 15.26 -0.41
C ARG A 92 -5.82 14.96 0.42
N ASP A 93 -6.29 15.96 1.17
CA ASP A 93 -7.63 15.93 1.73
C ASP A 93 -8.65 16.07 0.58
N ARG A 94 -9.73 15.29 0.62
CA ARG A 94 -10.72 15.21 -0.44
C ARG A 94 -12.10 15.08 0.15
N THR A 95 -13.04 15.84 -0.40
CA THR A 95 -14.45 15.75 -0.04
C THR A 95 -14.95 14.31 -0.22
N PRO A 96 -15.53 13.67 0.81
CA PRO A 96 -16.14 12.36 0.69
C PRO A 96 -17.24 12.33 -0.38
N LEU A 97 -17.50 11.14 -0.91
CA LEU A 97 -18.70 10.92 -1.72
C LEU A 97 -19.88 10.71 -0.78
N HIS A 98 -20.99 11.37 -1.09
CA HIS A 98 -22.27 11.20 -0.41
C HIS A 98 -23.26 10.53 -1.37
N GLY A 99 -23.95 9.51 -0.87
CA GLY A 99 -25.10 8.88 -1.51
C GLY A 99 -26.22 8.69 -0.49
N VAL A 100 -27.41 8.38 -0.98
CA VAL A 100 -28.56 8.00 -0.14
C VAL A 100 -29.08 6.67 -0.65
N TYR A 101 -29.39 5.75 0.26
CA TYR A 101 -30.01 4.48 -0.10
C TYR A 101 -31.06 4.11 0.94
N ARG A 102 -32.33 3.98 0.53
CA ARG A 102 -33.46 3.63 1.43
C ARG A 102 -33.53 4.54 2.67
N GLY A 103 -33.25 5.83 2.48
CA GLY A 103 -33.26 6.85 3.54
C GLY A 103 -32.02 6.89 4.44
N LEU A 104 -31.01 6.05 4.18
CA LEU A 104 -29.73 6.07 4.88
C LEU A 104 -28.70 6.87 4.10
N GLU A 105 -27.94 7.73 4.80
CA GLU A 105 -26.78 8.41 4.24
C GLU A 105 -25.60 7.44 4.12
N ILE A 106 -24.97 7.43 2.95
CA ILE A 106 -23.78 6.66 2.64
C ILE A 106 -22.63 7.65 2.40
N ILE A 107 -21.60 7.58 3.24
CA ILE A 107 -20.38 8.38 3.12
C ILE A 107 -19.23 7.44 2.74
N SER A 108 -18.55 7.71 1.63
CA SER A 108 -17.49 6.85 1.13
C SER A 108 -16.32 7.60 0.49
N ALA A 109 -15.23 6.88 0.22
CA ALA A 109 -14.00 7.46 -0.31
C ALA A 109 -14.18 7.95 -1.76
N PRO A 110 -13.68 9.16 -2.09
CA PRO A 110 -13.67 9.66 -3.46
C PRO A 110 -12.54 9.03 -4.29
N PRO A 111 -12.50 9.29 -5.62
CA PRO A 111 -11.30 9.07 -6.41
C PRO A 111 -10.06 9.60 -5.66
N PRO A 112 -8.97 8.82 -5.60
CA PRO A 112 -8.55 7.77 -6.53
C PRO A 112 -9.06 6.37 -6.16
N SER A 113 -9.81 6.24 -5.07
CA SER A 113 -10.53 5.01 -4.76
C SER A 113 -11.73 4.86 -5.67
N SER A 114 -11.87 3.71 -6.33
CA SER A 114 -13.07 3.38 -7.11
C SER A 114 -14.22 2.86 -6.24
N GLY A 115 -13.93 2.46 -4.99
CA GLY A 115 -14.88 1.77 -4.13
C GLY A 115 -16.12 2.59 -3.79
N GLY A 116 -15.96 3.88 -3.49
CA GLY A 116 -17.10 4.74 -3.15
C GLY A 116 -18.01 5.01 -4.33
N THR A 117 -17.45 5.30 -5.51
CA THR A 117 -18.22 5.49 -6.76
C THR A 117 -18.99 4.23 -7.11
N ALA A 118 -18.32 3.07 -7.18
CA ALA A 118 -18.97 1.81 -7.56
C ALA A 118 -20.04 1.38 -6.54
N LEU A 119 -19.80 1.61 -5.24
CA LEU A 119 -20.77 1.33 -4.19
C LEU A 119 -22.03 2.17 -4.35
N ILE A 120 -21.89 3.50 -4.45
CA ILE A 120 -23.04 4.41 -4.54
C ILE A 120 -23.79 4.16 -5.85
N GLU A 121 -23.10 3.93 -6.97
CA GLU A 121 -23.72 3.56 -8.24
C GLU A 121 -24.56 2.28 -8.11
N ALA A 122 -24.00 1.21 -7.53
CA ALA A 122 -24.72 -0.03 -7.33
C ALA A 122 -25.95 0.15 -6.43
N LEU A 123 -25.84 0.94 -5.36
CA LEU A 123 -26.97 1.23 -4.47
C LEU A 123 -28.06 2.04 -5.18
N ASN A 124 -27.69 3.03 -6.00
CA ASN A 124 -28.65 3.79 -6.81
C ASN A 124 -29.40 2.89 -7.81
N ILE A 125 -28.72 1.91 -8.41
CA ILE A 125 -29.38 0.91 -9.28
C ILE A 125 -30.36 0.07 -8.46
N LEU A 126 -29.93 -0.43 -7.29
CA LEU A 126 -30.74 -1.27 -6.41
C LEU A 126 -31.91 -0.52 -5.77
N GLU A 127 -31.89 0.81 -5.72
CA GLU A 127 -32.99 1.61 -5.18
C GLU A 127 -34.25 1.54 -6.07
N GLY A 128 -34.08 1.17 -7.35
CA GLY A 128 -35.19 0.91 -8.26
C GLY A 128 -35.91 -0.43 -8.07
N PHE A 129 -35.50 -1.23 -7.07
CA PHE A 129 -36.02 -2.58 -6.82
C PHE A 129 -36.48 -2.75 -5.37
N ASP A 130 -37.57 -3.49 -5.16
CA ASP A 130 -38.05 -3.90 -3.84
C ASP A 130 -37.40 -5.22 -3.38
#